data_AF-A0A1Y4AU54-F1
#
_entry.id   AF-A0A1Y4AU54-F1
#
_cell.length_a   1.000
_cell.length_b   1.000
_cell.length_c   1.000
_cell.angle_alpha   90.00
_cell.angle_beta   90.00
_cell.angle_gamma   90.00
#
_symmetry.space_group_name_H-M   'P 1'
#
loop_
_entity.id
_entity.type
_entity.pdbx_description
1 polymer ?
#
loop_
_entity_poly.entity_id
_entity_poly.type
_entity_poly.pdbx_seq_one_letter_code
_entity_poly.pdbx_strand_id
1 'polypeptide(L)'
;MKHYIGCKLIEAEPALRINGEVIQQEGDYIDIPPEATVEEGYRVRYPDGYESWSPKKVFEKAYFQVDDSVVQGENNVSRRMVDEFISHAMACSSPPIEPHVVRVMCVLRNGTTIHEKFDCVDPQLFDENFGEKMCWNNIYRKIEEHLDFLIKMGKNGIQ
;
A
#
# COMPACT_ATOMS: atom_id res chain seq x y z
N MET A 1 15.73 21.85 -14.52
CA MET A 1 15.11 20.49 -14.55
C MET A 1 13.62 20.65 -14.33
N LYS A 2 12.78 19.75 -14.87
CA LYS A 2 11.35 19.68 -14.59
C LYS A 2 11.06 18.41 -13.79
N HIS A 3 10.00 18.44 -12.97
CA HIS A 3 9.61 17.33 -12.10
C HIS A 3 8.27 16.75 -12.57
N TYR A 4 8.15 15.43 -12.53
CA TYR A 4 6.98 14.67 -13.00
C TYR A 4 6.63 13.61 -11.94
N ILE A 5 5.33 13.33 -11.77
CA ILE A 5 4.82 12.28 -10.89
C ILE A 5 3.98 11.31 -11.71
N GLY A 6 4.07 10.02 -11.40
CA GLY A 6 3.29 8.99 -12.07
C GLY A 6 3.26 7.71 -11.24
N CYS A 7 2.38 6.79 -11.64
CA CYS A 7 2.25 5.45 -11.08
C CYS A 7 2.24 4.46 -12.24
N LYS A 8 2.79 3.27 -12.03
CA LYS A 8 2.78 2.17 -13.02
C LYS A 8 2.42 0.88 -12.30
N LEU A 9 1.55 0.07 -12.91
CA LEU A 9 1.40 -1.33 -12.54
C LEU A 9 2.54 -2.13 -13.20
N ILE A 10 3.30 -2.88 -12.40
CA ILE A 10 4.51 -3.59 -12.84
C ILE A 10 4.48 -5.05 -12.38
N GLU A 11 5.28 -5.89 -13.03
CA GLU A 11 5.63 -7.22 -12.55
C GLU A 11 7.00 -7.15 -11.86
N ALA A 12 7.17 -7.87 -10.76
CA ALA A 12 8.46 -7.96 -10.11
C ALA A 12 8.67 -9.31 -9.42
N GLU A 13 9.91 -9.76 -9.42
CA GLU A 13 10.36 -10.98 -8.75
C GLU A 13 11.68 -10.71 -8.02
N PRO A 14 11.96 -11.42 -6.90
CA PRO A 14 13.24 -11.32 -6.21
C PRO A 14 14.41 -11.64 -7.15
N ALA A 15 15.44 -10.81 -7.12
CA ALA A 15 16.64 -10.98 -7.94
C ALA A 15 17.87 -10.45 -7.22
N LEU A 16 19.01 -11.10 -7.44
CA LEU A 16 20.30 -10.61 -6.99
C LEU A 16 20.95 -9.76 -8.08
N ARG A 17 21.71 -8.76 -7.67
CA ARG A 17 22.69 -8.13 -8.55
C ARG A 17 24.09 -8.53 -8.09
N ILE A 18 24.79 -9.30 -8.90
CA ILE A 18 26.14 -9.80 -8.62
C ILE A 18 27.11 -9.11 -9.58
N ASN A 19 28.06 -8.35 -9.04
CA ASN A 19 29.04 -7.59 -9.83
C ASN A 19 28.42 -6.69 -10.93
N GLY A 20 27.20 -6.19 -10.68
CA GLY A 20 26.46 -5.35 -11.63
C GLY A 20 25.52 -6.10 -12.58
N GLU A 21 25.60 -7.42 -12.65
CA GLU A 21 24.71 -8.26 -13.45
C GLU A 21 23.51 -8.75 -12.63
N VAL A 22 22.32 -8.74 -13.22
CA VAL A 22 21.07 -9.16 -12.55
C VAL A 22 20.86 -10.65 -12.78
N ILE A 23 20.76 -11.40 -11.69
CA ILE A 23 20.57 -12.85 -11.68
C ILE A 23 19.24 -13.18 -10.99
N GLN A 24 18.40 -13.98 -11.67
CA GLN A 24 17.11 -14.43 -11.14
C GLN A 24 17.32 -15.49 -10.05
N GLN A 25 16.56 -15.40 -8.95
CA GLN A 25 16.57 -16.40 -7.88
C GLN A 25 15.61 -17.55 -8.21
N GLU A 26 15.91 -18.37 -9.22
CA GLU A 26 15.19 -19.64 -9.42
C GLU A 26 16.10 -20.81 -9.10
N GLY A 27 15.81 -21.53 -8.00
CA GLY A 27 16.16 -22.95 -7.76
C GLY A 27 17.64 -23.38 -7.80
N ASP A 28 18.53 -22.56 -8.31
CA ASP A 28 19.88 -22.92 -8.70
C ASP A 28 20.86 -22.48 -7.62
N TYR A 29 21.81 -23.39 -7.32
CA TYR A 29 23.01 -23.04 -6.58
C TYR A 29 23.84 -22.07 -7.43
N ILE A 30 23.79 -20.78 -7.09
CA ILE A 30 24.69 -19.79 -7.67
C ILE A 30 26.01 -19.89 -6.91
N ASP A 31 27.07 -20.31 -7.60
CA ASP A 31 28.43 -20.24 -7.06
C ASP A 31 28.88 -18.78 -7.06
N ILE A 32 28.73 -18.12 -5.91
CA ILE A 32 29.08 -16.70 -5.74
C ILE A 32 30.54 -16.63 -5.30
N PRO A 33 31.44 -16.03 -6.11
CA PRO A 33 32.82 -15.83 -5.69
C PRO A 33 32.89 -15.04 -4.38
N PRO A 34 33.80 -15.35 -3.44
CA PRO A 34 33.90 -14.65 -2.16
C PRO A 34 34.07 -13.12 -2.27
N GLU A 35 34.71 -12.66 -3.35
CA GLU A 35 34.95 -11.25 -3.66
C GLU A 35 33.79 -10.55 -4.38
N ALA A 36 32.75 -11.29 -4.76
CA ALA A 36 31.64 -10.72 -5.51
C ALA A 36 30.81 -9.76 -4.66
N THR A 37 30.45 -8.62 -5.23
CA THR A 37 29.47 -7.73 -4.62
C THR A 37 28.07 -8.25 -4.92
N VAL A 38 27.32 -8.59 -3.88
CA VAL A 38 25.94 -9.10 -3.99
C VAL A 38 24.98 -8.09 -3.40
N GLU A 39 23.98 -7.71 -4.18
CA GLU A 39 22.92 -6.81 -3.75
C GLU A 39 21.55 -7.49 -3.92
N GLU A 40 20.74 -7.48 -2.86
CA GLU A 40 19.35 -7.94 -2.92
C GLU A 40 18.46 -6.89 -3.58
N GLY A 41 17.57 -7.35 -4.45
CA GLY A 41 16.58 -6.49 -5.07
C GLY A 41 15.51 -7.26 -5.80
N TYR A 42 14.91 -6.57 -6.76
CA TYR A 42 13.85 -7.09 -7.59
C TYR A 42 14.18 -6.80 -9.04
N ARG A 43 14.02 -7.81 -9.89
CA ARG A 43 13.88 -7.58 -11.33
C ARG A 43 12.46 -7.08 -11.56
N VAL A 44 12.32 -5.99 -12.29
CA VAL A 44 11.05 -5.29 -12.51
C VAL A 44 10.80 -5.22 -14.01
N ARG A 45 9.64 -5.69 -14.45
CA ARG A 45 9.18 -5.60 -15.83
C ARG A 45 7.99 -4.63 -15.94
N TYR A 46 8.09 -3.73 -16.90
CA TYR A 46 7.07 -2.74 -17.20
C TYR A 46 6.13 -3.21 -18.33
N PRO A 47 4.94 -2.61 -18.48
CA PRO A 47 3.98 -3.01 -19.51
C PRO A 47 4.49 -2.87 -20.96
N ASP A 48 5.48 -2.00 -21.20
CA ASP A 48 6.14 -1.82 -22.50
C ASP A 48 7.24 -2.87 -22.78
N GLY A 49 7.45 -3.82 -21.87
CA GLY A 49 8.49 -4.84 -21.95
C GLY A 49 9.87 -4.36 -21.49
N TYR A 50 10.01 -3.10 -21.06
CA TYR A 50 11.25 -2.64 -20.44
C TYR A 50 11.50 -3.40 -19.14
N GLU A 51 12.76 -3.76 -18.89
CA GLU A 51 13.18 -4.40 -17.65
C GLU A 51 14.23 -3.57 -16.92
N SER A 52 14.13 -3.57 -15.60
CA SER A 52 15.07 -2.89 -14.72
C SER A 52 15.33 -3.71 -13.46
N TRP A 53 16.30 -3.30 -12.66
CA TRP A 53 16.50 -3.84 -11.31
C TRP A 53 16.38 -2.73 -10.28
N SER A 54 15.71 -3.03 -9.17
CA SER A 54 15.52 -2.11 -8.05
C SER A 54 16.10 -2.69 -6.77
N PRO A 55 16.93 -1.93 -6.02
CA PRO A 55 17.38 -2.37 -4.69
C PRO A 55 16.21 -2.70 -3.79
N LYS A 56 16.32 -3.76 -2.98
CA LYS A 56 15.23 -4.29 -2.16
C LYS A 56 14.49 -3.23 -1.34
N LYS A 57 15.24 -2.45 -0.55
CA LYS A 57 14.67 -1.38 0.29
C LYS A 57 13.99 -0.27 -0.53
N VAL A 58 14.44 -0.01 -1.74
CA VAL A 58 13.83 0.99 -2.64
C VAL A 58 12.53 0.44 -3.20
N PHE A 59 12.54 -0.82 -3.63
CA PHE A 59 11.36 -1.50 -4.15
C PHE A 59 10.25 -1.64 -3.08
N GLU A 60 10.57 -2.23 -1.93
CA GLU A 60 9.59 -2.48 -0.85
C GLU A 60 8.98 -1.20 -0.26
N LYS A 61 9.67 -0.06 -0.41
CA LYS A 61 9.15 1.26 -0.03
C LYS A 61 8.21 1.86 -1.09
N ALA A 62 8.50 1.63 -2.37
CA ALA A 62 7.81 2.28 -3.48
C ALA A 62 6.59 1.50 -3.99
N TYR A 63 6.59 0.18 -3.84
CA TYR A 63 5.59 -0.70 -4.45
C TYR A 63 4.74 -1.40 -3.39
N PHE A 64 3.46 -1.58 -3.72
CA PHE A 64 2.48 -2.33 -2.93
C PHE A 64 1.95 -3.48 -3.77
N GLN A 65 1.90 -4.68 -3.20
CA GLN A 65 1.45 -5.88 -3.91
C GLN A 65 -0.08 -5.91 -4.01
N VAL A 66 -0.59 -5.83 -5.23
CA VAL A 66 -2.00 -6.02 -5.55
C VAL A 66 -2.32 -7.50 -5.76
N ASP A 67 -3.61 -7.85 -5.71
CA ASP A 67 -4.05 -9.22 -6.03
C ASP A 67 -4.00 -9.49 -7.54
N ASP A 68 -3.86 -10.76 -7.91
CA ASP A 68 -3.84 -11.19 -9.32
C ASP A 68 -5.13 -10.82 -10.06
N SER A 69 -6.27 -10.73 -9.37
CA SER A 69 -7.54 -10.26 -9.95
C SER A 69 -7.41 -8.86 -10.53
N VAL A 70 -6.59 -8.00 -9.92
CA VAL A 70 -6.30 -6.66 -10.44
C VAL A 70 -5.60 -6.75 -11.79
N VAL A 71 -4.67 -7.67 -11.95
CA VAL A 71 -3.95 -7.89 -13.22
C VAL A 71 -4.87 -8.50 -14.27
N GLN A 72 -5.79 -9.39 -13.87
CA GLN A 72 -6.76 -10.06 -14.75
C GLN A 72 -7.89 -9.13 -15.27
N GLY A 73 -7.85 -7.84 -14.92
CA GLY A 73 -8.76 -6.83 -15.44
C GLY A 73 -9.86 -6.40 -14.47
N GLU A 74 -9.96 -7.05 -13.31
CA GLU A 74 -10.81 -6.52 -12.24
C GLU A 74 -10.18 -5.28 -11.63
N ASN A 75 -10.99 -4.34 -11.14
CA ASN A 75 -10.52 -3.22 -10.31
C ASN A 75 -10.93 -3.43 -8.86
N ASN A 76 -11.10 -4.69 -8.45
CA ASN A 76 -11.58 -5.04 -7.13
C ASN A 76 -10.44 -4.92 -6.13
N VAL A 77 -10.56 -3.94 -5.22
CA VAL A 77 -9.68 -3.83 -4.06
C VAL A 77 -10.17 -4.83 -3.02
N SER A 78 -9.34 -5.83 -2.70
CA SER A 78 -9.72 -6.80 -1.68
C SER A 78 -9.56 -6.25 -0.27
N ARG A 79 -10.22 -6.94 0.67
CA ARG A 79 -10.07 -6.66 2.09
C ARG A 79 -8.61 -6.78 2.56
N ARG A 80 -7.88 -7.78 2.06
CA ARG A 80 -6.44 -7.97 2.32
C ARG A 80 -5.66 -6.71 1.95
N MET A 81 -5.89 -6.19 0.76
CA MET A 81 -5.18 -4.99 0.30
C MET A 81 -5.48 -3.78 1.20
N VAL A 82 -6.72 -3.58 1.61
CA VAL A 82 -7.10 -2.51 2.55
C VAL A 82 -6.37 -2.68 3.89
N ASP A 83 -6.41 -3.87 4.47
CA ASP A 83 -5.83 -4.15 5.77
C ASP A 83 -4.31 -4.00 5.75
N GLU A 84 -3.63 -4.51 4.72
CA GLU A 84 -2.18 -4.40 4.57
C GLU A 84 -1.70 -2.99 4.22
N PHE A 85 -2.58 -2.10 3.75
CA PHE A 85 -2.23 -0.71 3.48
C PHE A 85 -2.24 0.16 4.74
N ILE A 86 -2.86 -0.31 5.82
CA ILE A 86 -2.85 0.34 7.14
C ILE A 86 -1.49 0.10 7.80
N SER A 87 -0.84 1.17 8.25
CA SER A 87 0.39 1.08 9.05
C SER A 87 0.06 0.90 10.54
N HIS A 88 -0.77 1.78 11.09
CA HIS A 88 -1.25 1.70 12.46
C HIS A 88 -2.48 2.59 12.64
N ALA A 89 -3.22 2.39 13.73
CA ALA A 89 -4.39 3.20 14.05
C ALA A 89 -4.52 3.44 15.55
N MET A 90 -5.23 4.51 15.89
CA MET A 90 -5.56 4.90 17.26
C MET A 90 -7.03 5.30 17.30
N ALA A 91 -7.82 4.64 18.15
CA ALA A 91 -9.15 5.08 18.51
C ALA A 91 -9.06 5.84 19.83
N CYS A 92 -9.76 6.98 19.91
CA CYS A 92 -9.94 7.71 21.16
C CYS A 92 -11.42 8.03 21.30
N SER A 93 -12.02 7.51 22.36
CA SER A 93 -13.34 7.89 22.79
C SER A 93 -13.31 9.15 23.63
N SER A 94 -14.34 9.97 23.44
CA SER A 94 -14.82 11.03 24.32
C SER A 94 -13.75 11.69 25.20
N PRO A 95 -12.96 12.66 24.68
CA PRO A 95 -12.23 13.56 25.55
C PRO A 95 -13.25 14.28 26.49
N PRO A 96 -12.83 14.76 27.68
CA PRO A 96 -13.74 15.33 28.69
C PRO A 96 -14.65 16.46 28.18
N ILE A 97 -14.30 17.07 27.06
CA ILE A 97 -14.97 18.22 26.44
C ILE A 97 -16.12 17.78 25.49
N GLU A 98 -16.11 16.54 24.97
CA GLU A 98 -17.11 16.04 24.01
C GLU A 98 -17.57 14.62 24.40
N PRO A 99 -18.50 14.48 25.35
CA PRO A 99 -18.83 13.19 25.97
C PRO A 99 -19.51 12.15 25.06
N HIS A 100 -19.89 12.50 23.82
CA HIS A 100 -20.65 11.63 22.90
C HIS A 100 -20.04 11.54 21.50
N VAL A 101 -18.71 11.63 21.44
CA VAL A 101 -17.96 11.66 20.19
C VAL A 101 -16.89 10.57 20.17
N VAL A 102 -16.89 9.78 19.11
CA VAL A 102 -15.81 8.83 18.82
C VAL A 102 -14.94 9.40 17.71
N ARG A 103 -13.62 9.33 17.89
CA ARG A 103 -12.64 9.70 16.87
C ARG A 103 -11.69 8.54 16.61
N VAL A 104 -11.46 8.25 15.34
CA VAL A 104 -10.47 7.26 14.90
C VAL A 104 -9.48 7.94 13.97
N MET A 105 -8.19 7.73 14.26
CA MET A 105 -7.08 8.14 13.43
C MET A 105 -6.40 6.89 12.86
N CYS A 106 -6.30 6.79 11.54
CA CYS A 106 -5.64 5.70 10.84
C CYS A 106 -4.50 6.24 9.99
N VAL A 107 -3.29 5.69 10.18
CA VAL A 107 -2.10 6.05 9.39
C VAL A 107 -1.83 4.94 8.38
N LEU A 108 -1.71 5.31 7.11
CA LEU A 108 -1.43 4.40 5.99
C LEU A 108 0.08 4.22 5.79
N ARG A 109 0.49 3.17 5.08
CA ARG A 109 1.90 2.84 4.83
C ARG A 109 2.69 3.93 4.10
N ASN A 110 2.02 4.82 3.36
CA ASN A 110 2.64 5.96 2.70
C ASN A 110 2.73 7.23 3.59
N GLY A 111 2.27 7.16 4.84
CA GLY A 111 2.26 8.28 5.79
C GLY A 111 0.99 9.14 5.76
N THR A 112 0.05 8.90 4.84
CA THR A 112 -1.25 9.58 4.86
C THR A 112 -2.03 9.23 6.12
N THR A 113 -2.65 10.22 6.76
CA THR A 113 -3.50 10.03 7.93
C THR A 113 -4.96 10.29 7.58
N ILE A 114 -5.84 9.34 7.90
CA ILE A 114 -7.29 9.47 7.79
C ILE A 114 -7.85 9.71 9.19
N HIS A 115 -8.65 10.77 9.33
CA HIS A 115 -9.42 11.06 10.52
C HIS A 115 -10.90 10.84 10.25
N GLU A 116 -11.53 10.05 11.11
CA GLU A 116 -12.99 9.88 11.14
C GLU A 116 -13.53 10.29 12.50
N LYS A 117 -14.74 10.85 12.47
CA LYS A 117 -15.48 11.25 13.66
C LYS A 117 -16.91 10.73 13.55
N PHE A 118 -17.40 10.14 14.62
CA PHE A 118 -18.81 9.87 14.84
C PHE A 118 -19.31 10.74 15.99
N ASP A 119 -20.41 11.46 15.75
CA ASP A 119 -21.02 12.39 16.71
C ASP A 119 -22.47 11.97 16.96
N CYS A 120 -22.81 11.65 18.20
CA CYS A 120 -24.16 11.23 18.56
C CYS A 120 -24.98 12.42 19.07
N VAL A 121 -26.08 12.71 18.38
CA VAL A 121 -26.96 13.85 18.71
C VAL A 121 -27.73 13.61 20.01
N ASP A 122 -28.11 12.36 20.30
CA ASP A 122 -28.80 11.99 21.53
C ASP A 122 -27.84 11.27 22.49
N PRO A 123 -27.37 11.94 23.57
CA PRO A 123 -26.53 11.37 24.60
C PRO A 123 -26.99 10.03 25.17
N GLN A 124 -28.32 9.81 25.25
CA GLN A 124 -28.88 8.58 25.83
C GLN A 124 -28.72 7.36 24.92
N LEU A 125 -28.49 7.59 23.63
CA LEU A 125 -28.29 6.56 22.61
C LEU A 125 -26.81 6.40 22.22
N PHE A 126 -25.90 7.08 22.92
CA PHE A 126 -24.48 7.00 22.63
C PHE A 126 -23.93 5.60 22.91
N ASP A 127 -23.41 4.95 21.86
CA ASP A 127 -22.67 3.70 21.93
C ASP A 127 -21.30 3.88 21.26
N GLU A 128 -20.25 3.82 22.08
CA GLU A 128 -18.87 3.98 21.66
C GLU A 128 -18.44 2.90 20.65
N ASN A 129 -18.83 1.64 20.86
CA ASN A 129 -18.48 0.55 19.96
C ASN A 129 -19.17 0.72 18.60
N PHE A 130 -20.42 1.17 18.62
CA PHE A 130 -21.14 1.50 17.38
C PHE A 130 -20.47 2.65 16.64
N GLY A 131 -20.13 3.73 17.36
CA GLY A 131 -19.45 4.89 16.77
C GLY A 131 -18.08 4.55 16.18
N GLU A 132 -17.29 3.73 16.89
CA GLU A 132 -16.01 3.24 16.40
C GLU A 132 -16.19 2.38 15.14
N LYS A 133 -17.17 1.47 15.13
CA LYS A 133 -17.49 0.65 13.96
C LYS A 133 -17.86 1.52 12.75
N MET A 134 -18.64 2.58 12.94
CA MET A 134 -18.98 3.51 11.86
C MET A 134 -17.74 4.24 11.32
N CYS A 135 -16.86 4.71 12.21
CA CYS A 135 -15.59 5.33 11.81
C CYS A 135 -14.73 4.37 10.99
N TRP A 136 -14.59 3.11 11.44
CA TRP A 136 -13.82 2.11 10.72
C TRP A 136 -14.40 1.78 9.35
N ASN A 137 -15.72 1.64 9.23
CA ASN A 137 -16.37 1.44 7.93
C ASN A 137 -16.04 2.56 6.93
N ASN A 138 -16.05 3.83 7.40
CA ASN A 138 -15.67 4.96 6.56
C ASN A 138 -14.18 4.95 6.19
N ILE A 139 -13.30 4.61 7.14
CA ILE A 139 -11.86 4.47 6.89
C ILE A 139 -11.60 3.42 5.80
N TYR A 140 -12.22 2.24 5.91
CA TYR A 140 -12.02 1.17 4.93
C TYR A 140 -12.47 1.59 3.54
N ARG A 141 -13.64 2.23 3.43
CA ARG A 141 -14.12 2.76 2.15
C ARG A 141 -13.18 3.80 1.54
N LYS A 142 -12.61 4.70 2.36
CA LYS A 142 -11.62 5.69 1.90
C LYS A 142 -10.33 5.04 1.41
N ILE A 143 -9.83 4.01 2.10
CA ILE A 143 -8.65 3.26 1.67
C ILE A 143 -8.93 2.54 0.35
N GLU A 144 -10.09 1.92 0.22
CA GLU A 144 -10.54 1.31 -1.03
C GLU A 144 -10.57 2.32 -2.18
N GLU A 145 -11.19 3.49 -1.99
CA GLU A 145 -11.23 4.57 -2.99
C GLU A 145 -9.81 5.03 -3.39
N HIS A 146 -8.87 5.13 -2.44
CA HIS A 146 -7.47 5.48 -2.72
C HIS A 146 -6.72 4.40 -3.49
N LEU A 147 -6.91 3.13 -3.13
CA LEU A 147 -6.28 2.00 -3.84
C LEU A 147 -6.84 1.84 -5.25
N ASP A 148 -8.16 1.98 -5.43
CA ASP A 148 -8.81 1.97 -6.74
C ASP A 148 -8.27 3.09 -7.64
N PHE A 149 -8.11 4.31 -7.09
CA PHE A 149 -7.47 5.41 -7.82
C PHE A 149 -6.05 5.07 -8.27
N LEU A 150 -5.21 4.53 -7.38
CA LEU A 150 -3.83 4.14 -7.70
C LEU A 150 -3.77 3.04 -8.77
N ILE A 151 -4.64 2.03 -8.66
CA ILE A 151 -4.75 0.94 -9.64
C ILE A 151 -5.13 1.49 -11.01
N LYS A 152 -6.16 2.34 -11.08
CA LYS A 152 -6.61 2.95 -12.34
C LYS A 152 -5.52 3.81 -12.97
N MET A 153 -4.79 4.60 -12.17
CA MET A 153 -3.64 5.35 -12.65
C MET A 153 -2.52 4.43 -13.16
N GLY A 154 -2.20 3.37 -12.42
CA GLY A 154 -1.15 2.42 -12.81
C GLY A 154 -1.44 1.67 -14.10
N LYS A 155 -2.73 1.37 -14.38
CA LYS A 155 -3.19 0.72 -15.61
C LYS A 155 -3.31 1.68 -16.79
N ASN A 156 -3.90 2.86 -16.57
CA ASN A 156 -4.36 3.74 -17.65
C ASN A 156 -3.49 4.98 -17.87
N GLY A 157 -2.56 5.27 -16.95
CA GLY A 157 -1.81 6.52 -16.93
C GLY A 157 -2.65 7.74 -16.52
N ILE A 158 -2.11 8.93 -16.80
CA ILE A 158 -2.82 10.22 -16.67
C ILE A 158 -3.09 10.69 -18.10
N GLN A 159 -4.36 10.78 -18.48
CA GLN A 159 -4.82 11.18 -19.82
C GLN A 159 -5.18 12.67 -19.88
#